data_AF-A0A957R0P0-F1
#
_entry.id   AF-A0A957R0P0-F1
#
_cell.length_a   1.000
_cell.length_b   1.000
_cell.length_c   1.000
_cell.angle_alpha   90.00
_cell.angle_beta   90.00
_cell.angle_gamma   90.00
#
_symmetry.space_group_name_H-M   'P 1'
#
loop_
_entity.id
_entity.type
_entity.pdbx_description
1 polymer ?
#
loop_
_entity_poly.entity_id
_entity_poly.type
_entity_poly.pdbx_seq_one_letter_code
_entity_poly.pdbx_strand_id
1 'polypeptide(L)'
;MAQPYYIGRQDELLRFAAMVNGEAPYTTFNIFGPGGIGKTVVGAKMQAYAAARQIPLAFVDGNQEELVPTRIMQAIVEVYSRDATLHDAFADFQRQMEEYQLVQEILQLGGGSQQIYALTGGLQDPAQFGQLLSSLHQTISTEVKELVSNRFSLERYLRSSNQLLTTTFLDGLKSAAEYNVVPLVILIDTYELIEQYDDWLQ
;
A
#
# COMPACT_ATOMS: atom_id res chain seq x y z
N MET A 1 34.40 17.93 1.07
CA MET A 1 34.06 17.05 -0.07
C MET A 1 32.94 17.71 -0.85
N ALA A 2 33.17 18.03 -2.13
CA ALA A 2 32.16 18.69 -2.97
C ALA A 2 31.02 17.70 -3.28
N GLN A 3 29.79 18.02 -2.87
CA GLN A 3 28.62 17.26 -3.31
C GLN A 3 28.44 17.48 -4.81
N PRO A 4 28.20 16.43 -5.63
CA PRO A 4 27.94 16.61 -7.05
C PRO A 4 26.68 17.46 -7.23
N TYR A 5 26.85 18.64 -7.85
CA TYR A 5 25.77 19.47 -8.34
C TYR A 5 25.04 18.72 -9.46
N TYR A 6 23.70 18.70 -9.43
CA TYR A 6 22.91 18.15 -10.53
C TYR A 6 22.44 19.27 -11.44
N ILE A 7 22.84 19.19 -12.70
CA ILE A 7 22.44 20.13 -13.73
C ILE A 7 21.10 19.65 -14.31
N GLY A 8 20.08 20.50 -14.32
CA GLY A 8 18.81 20.26 -15.03
C GLY A 8 17.68 19.58 -14.25
N ARG A 9 17.83 19.32 -12.94
CA ARG A 9 16.79 18.75 -12.06
C ARG A 9 16.46 19.63 -10.84
N GLN A 10 16.81 20.91 -10.91
CA GLN A 10 16.68 21.86 -9.80
C GLN A 10 15.21 22.01 -9.38
N ASP A 11 14.30 22.12 -10.34
CA ASP A 11 12.87 22.35 -10.09
C ASP A 11 12.22 21.17 -9.34
N GLU A 12 12.59 19.93 -9.67
CA GLU A 12 12.10 18.74 -8.99
C GLU A 12 12.55 18.71 -7.53
N LEU A 13 13.83 19.00 -7.29
CA LEU A 13 14.38 19.07 -5.94
C LEU A 13 13.76 20.20 -5.11
N LEU A 14 13.49 21.36 -5.73
CA LEU A 14 12.83 22.50 -5.07
C LEU A 14 11.37 22.18 -4.72
N ARG A 15 10.63 21.54 -5.62
CA ARG A 15 9.24 21.10 -5.36
C ARG A 15 9.19 20.05 -4.26
N PHE A 16 10.09 19.07 -4.28
CA PHE A 16 10.20 18.08 -3.21
C PHE A 16 10.57 18.72 -1.87
N ALA A 17 11.51 19.68 -1.87
CA ALA A 17 11.86 20.41 -0.65
C ALA A 17 10.67 21.19 -0.09
N ALA A 18 9.88 21.86 -0.94
CA ALA A 18 8.67 22.56 -0.52
C ALA A 18 7.66 21.61 0.14
N MET A 19 7.48 20.40 -0.41
CA MET A 19 6.62 19.37 0.19
C MET A 19 7.14 18.91 1.55
N VAL A 20 8.45 18.61 1.67
CA VAL A 20 9.07 18.21 2.94
C VAL A 20 9.01 19.31 4.01
N ASN A 21 8.93 20.58 3.60
CA ASN A 21 8.79 21.72 4.51
C ASN A 21 7.33 22.07 4.82
N GLY A 22 6.34 21.35 4.25
CA GLY A 22 4.92 21.63 4.44
C GLY A 22 4.41 22.87 3.69
N GLU A 23 5.17 23.34 2.70
CA GLU A 23 4.85 24.53 1.89
C GLU A 23 4.07 24.17 0.61
N ALA A 24 3.99 22.88 0.27
CA ALA A 24 3.26 22.39 -0.90
C ALA A 24 1.81 22.01 -0.56
N PRO A 25 0.86 22.21 -1.48
CA PRO A 25 -0.52 21.74 -1.33
C PRO A 25 -0.70 20.24 -1.63
N TYR A 26 0.39 19.49 -1.77
CA TYR A 26 0.42 18.07 -2.13
C TYR A 26 1.37 17.30 -1.23
N THR A 27 1.09 16.02 -1.03
CA THR A 27 1.84 15.09 -0.17
C THR A 27 2.53 13.98 -0.96
N THR A 28 2.22 13.85 -2.25
CA THR A 28 2.78 12.83 -3.14
C THR A 28 3.59 13.48 -4.24
N PHE A 29 4.77 12.94 -4.50
CA PHE A 29 5.68 13.36 -5.56
C PHE A 29 6.02 12.17 -6.45
N ASN A 30 5.61 12.22 -7.72
CA ASN A 30 5.92 11.18 -8.68
C ASN A 30 7.10 11.61 -9.57
N ILE A 31 8.18 10.83 -9.58
CA ILE A 31 9.27 10.95 -10.55
C ILE A 31 9.07 9.86 -11.59
N PHE A 32 8.93 10.27 -12.85
CA PHE A 32 8.71 9.32 -13.95
C PHE A 32 9.66 9.54 -15.12
N GLY A 33 9.80 8.51 -15.95
CA GLY A 33 10.50 8.58 -17.23
C GLY A 33 11.35 7.34 -17.53
N PRO A 34 11.99 7.26 -18.70
CA PRO A 34 12.71 6.06 -19.13
C PRO A 34 13.91 5.71 -18.23
N GLY A 35 14.39 4.47 -18.37
CA GLY A 35 15.60 4.01 -17.69
C GLY A 35 16.83 4.87 -18.05
N GLY A 36 17.74 5.06 -17.09
CA GLY A 36 19.00 5.77 -17.33
C GLY A 36 18.95 7.31 -17.25
N ILE A 37 17.78 7.92 -16.99
CA ILE A 37 17.66 9.39 -16.88
C ILE A 37 18.05 9.96 -15.50
N GLY A 38 18.52 9.11 -14.58
CA GLY A 38 18.98 9.50 -13.25
C GLY A 38 17.93 9.52 -12.13
N LYS A 39 16.72 8.96 -12.33
CA LYS A 39 15.64 8.94 -11.31
C LYS A 39 16.08 8.34 -9.98
N THR A 40 16.71 7.16 -10.01
CA THR A 40 17.21 6.46 -8.81
C THR A 40 18.17 7.34 -8.00
N VAL A 41 19.03 8.08 -8.68
CA VAL A 41 20.01 8.97 -8.05
C VAL A 41 19.33 10.18 -7.39
N VAL A 42 18.34 10.78 -8.08
CA VAL A 42 17.53 11.89 -7.54
C VAL A 42 16.69 11.41 -6.36
N GLY A 43 16.02 10.26 -6.49
CA GLY A 43 15.21 9.65 -5.43
C GLY A 43 16.03 9.35 -4.18
N ALA A 44 17.25 8.83 -4.32
CA ALA A 44 18.15 8.62 -3.18
C ALA A 44 18.51 9.92 -2.45
N LYS A 45 18.70 11.04 -3.18
CA LYS A 45 18.93 12.35 -2.55
C LYS A 45 17.69 12.90 -1.85
N MET A 46 16.51 12.73 -2.45
CA MET A 46 15.24 13.13 -1.82
C MET A 46 15.01 12.36 -0.52
N GLN A 47 15.28 11.05 -0.52
CA GLN A 47 15.27 10.21 0.68
C GLN A 47 16.26 10.72 1.73
N ALA A 48 17.51 11.00 1.35
CA ALA A 48 18.50 11.55 2.26
C ALA A 48 18.11 12.94 2.81
N TYR A 49 17.45 13.77 2.00
CA TYR A 49 16.99 15.11 2.39
C TYR A 49 15.88 15.07 3.44
N ALA A 50 14.90 14.17 3.28
CA ALA A 50 13.83 13.94 4.24
C ALA A 50 14.38 13.31 5.54
N ALA A 51 15.24 12.30 5.42
CA ALA A 51 15.88 11.64 6.57
C ALA A 51 16.70 12.62 7.43
N ALA A 52 17.46 13.53 6.80
CA ALA A 52 18.23 14.55 7.51
C ALA A 52 17.36 15.53 8.33
N ARG A 53 16.07 15.63 8.01
CA ARG A 53 15.07 16.44 8.72
C ARG A 53 14.15 15.61 9.62
N GLN A 54 14.42 14.30 9.74
CA GLN A 54 13.59 13.36 10.49
C GLN A 54 12.14 13.33 10.01
N ILE A 55 11.91 13.60 8.71
CA ILE A 55 10.58 13.51 8.10
C ILE A 55 10.39 12.08 7.57
N PRO A 56 9.33 11.38 8.02
CA PRO A 56 8.98 10.07 7.44
C PRO A 56 8.67 10.22 5.95
N LEU A 57 9.29 9.37 5.13
CA LEU A 57 9.12 9.35 3.69
C LEU A 57 8.77 7.94 3.24
N ALA A 58 7.56 7.77 2.70
CA ALA A 58 7.20 6.55 2.00
C ALA A 58 7.80 6.57 0.59
N PHE A 59 8.69 5.63 0.27
CA PHE A 59 9.27 5.49 -1.07
C PHE A 59 8.72 4.24 -1.77
N VAL A 60 8.17 4.44 -2.96
CA VAL A 60 7.58 3.39 -3.79
C VAL A 60 8.41 3.29 -5.08
N ASP A 61 9.16 2.20 -5.23
CA ASP A 61 9.97 1.93 -6.42
C ASP A 61 9.16 1.14 -7.45
N GLY A 62 8.81 1.80 -8.55
CA GLY A 62 8.03 1.24 -9.64
C GLY A 62 8.82 0.32 -10.58
N ASN A 63 10.10 0.06 -10.32
CA ASN A 63 10.83 -1.03 -10.98
C ASN A 63 10.60 -2.39 -10.30
N GLN A 64 9.84 -2.45 -9.20
CA GLN A 64 9.47 -3.71 -8.57
C GLN A 64 8.48 -4.48 -9.46
N GLU A 65 8.74 -5.78 -9.66
CA GLU A 65 7.98 -6.66 -10.58
C GLU A 65 6.49 -6.82 -10.18
N GLU A 66 6.11 -6.43 -8.97
CA GLU A 66 4.74 -6.59 -8.42
C GLU A 66 4.17 -5.26 -7.89
N LEU A 67 4.28 -4.18 -8.66
CA LEU A 67 3.70 -2.89 -8.27
C LEU A 67 2.15 -2.88 -8.43
N VAL A 68 1.47 -3.57 -7.52
CA VAL A 68 0.01 -3.57 -7.41
C VAL A 68 -0.47 -2.56 -6.35
N PRO A 69 -1.70 -2.00 -6.48
CA PRO A 69 -2.20 -0.98 -5.56
C PRO A 69 -2.11 -1.34 -4.07
N THR A 70 -2.43 -2.59 -3.72
CA THR A 70 -2.37 -3.07 -2.34
C THR A 70 -0.95 -3.02 -1.77
N ARG A 71 0.06 -3.33 -2.60
CA ARG A 71 1.46 -3.26 -2.21
C ARG A 71 1.95 -1.82 -2.05
N ILE A 72 1.49 -0.92 -2.92
CA ILE A 72 1.76 0.53 -2.79
C ILE A 72 1.20 1.05 -1.47
N MET A 73 -0.09 0.79 -1.19
CA MET A 73 -0.74 1.23 0.06
C MET A 73 -0.02 0.65 1.29
N GLN A 74 0.31 -0.65 1.26
CA GLN A 74 1.02 -1.30 2.35
C GLN A 74 2.40 -0.69 2.59
N ALA A 75 3.19 -0.45 1.54
CA ALA A 75 4.52 0.17 1.65
C ALA A 75 4.45 1.58 2.26
N ILE A 76 3.41 2.35 1.93
CA ILE A 76 3.17 3.67 2.51
C ILE A 76 2.86 3.55 4.01
N VAL A 77 1.92 2.67 4.37
CA VAL A 77 1.51 2.46 5.76
C VAL A 77 2.63 1.90 6.62
N GLU A 78 3.46 0.99 6.09
CA GLU A 78 4.62 0.41 6.78
C GLU A 78 5.63 1.48 7.24
N VAL A 79 5.75 2.60 6.50
CA VAL A 79 6.63 3.70 6.90
C VAL A 79 6.00 4.54 7.99
N TYR A 80 4.75 4.97 7.80
CA TYR A 80 4.09 5.87 8.76
C TYR A 80 3.76 5.18 10.07
N SER A 81 3.39 3.90 10.05
CA SER A 81 3.04 3.13 11.26
C SER A 81 4.22 2.84 12.19
N ARG A 82 5.44 3.29 11.85
CA ARG A 82 6.60 3.25 12.75
C ARG A 82 6.53 4.31 13.85
N ASP A 83 5.79 5.38 13.60
CA ASP A 83 5.43 6.36 14.62
C ASP A 83 4.16 5.88 15.34
N ALA A 84 4.17 5.85 16.68
CA ALA A 84 3.05 5.35 17.46
C ALA A 84 1.76 6.17 17.24
N THR A 85 1.88 7.47 17.00
CA THR A 85 0.74 8.37 16.76
C THR A 85 0.10 8.07 15.40
N LEU A 86 0.93 7.78 14.40
CA LEU A 86 0.47 7.47 13.05
C LEU A 86 0.04 6.00 12.92
N HIS A 87 0.58 5.11 13.75
CA HIS A 87 0.15 3.72 13.83
C HIS A 87 -1.36 3.62 14.05
N ASP A 88 -1.88 4.34 15.06
CA ASP A 88 -3.30 4.34 15.40
C ASP A 88 -4.17 4.89 14.26
N ALA A 89 -3.65 5.87 13.49
CA ALA A 89 -4.35 6.42 12.33
C ALA A 89 -4.59 5.37 11.23
N PHE A 90 -3.73 4.36 11.10
CA PHE A 90 -3.84 3.31 10.08
C PHE A 90 -4.37 1.97 10.62
N ALA A 91 -4.81 1.89 11.87
CA ALA A 91 -5.23 0.63 12.50
C ALA A 91 -6.35 -0.09 11.71
N ASP A 92 -7.34 0.66 11.20
CA ASP A 92 -8.42 0.08 10.40
C ASP A 92 -7.92 -0.48 9.07
N PHE A 93 -7.05 0.26 8.36
CA PHE A 93 -6.45 -0.23 7.13
C PHE A 93 -5.61 -1.49 7.37
N GLN A 94 -4.78 -1.51 8.41
CA GLN A 94 -3.94 -2.66 8.75
C GLN A 94 -4.79 -3.91 8.98
N ARG A 95 -5.86 -3.79 9.79
CA ARG A 95 -6.82 -4.88 10.02
C ARG A 95 -7.45 -5.39 8.72
N GLN A 96 -7.90 -4.48 7.84
CA GLN A 96 -8.50 -4.88 6.56
C GLN A 96 -7.48 -5.51 5.61
N MET A 97 -6.23 -5.05 5.62
CA MET A 97 -5.15 -5.61 4.81
C MET A 97 -4.75 -7.01 5.29
N GLU A 98 -4.66 -7.23 6.61
CA GLU A 98 -4.42 -8.56 7.19
C GLU A 98 -5.52 -9.55 6.80
N GLU A 99 -6.78 -9.15 6.93
CA GLU A 99 -7.93 -9.96 6.49
C GLU A 99 -7.85 -10.29 5.00
N TYR A 100 -7.56 -9.29 4.17
CA TYR A 100 -7.41 -9.46 2.73
C TYR A 100 -6.29 -10.44 2.37
N GLN A 101 -5.10 -10.29 2.97
CA GLN A 101 -3.97 -11.18 2.74
C GLN A 101 -4.28 -12.61 3.14
N LEU A 102 -4.94 -12.80 4.28
CA LEU A 102 -5.35 -14.11 4.75
C LEU A 102 -6.36 -14.78 3.80
N VAL A 103 -7.33 -14.02 3.29
CA VAL A 103 -8.29 -14.51 2.27
C VAL A 103 -7.58 -14.89 0.97
N GLN A 104 -6.62 -14.08 0.51
CA GLN A 104 -5.83 -14.41 -0.68
C GLN A 104 -4.98 -15.67 -0.47
N GLU A 105 -4.37 -15.84 0.70
CA GLU A 105 -3.58 -17.03 1.06
C GLU A 105 -4.47 -18.29 1.08
N ILE A 106 -5.67 -18.21 1.68
CA ILE A 106 -6.65 -19.31 1.66
C ILE A 106 -7.02 -19.69 0.23
N LEU A 107 -7.29 -18.70 -0.63
CA LEU A 107 -7.61 -18.94 -2.04
C LEU A 107 -6.45 -19.58 -2.79
N GLN A 108 -5.22 -19.13 -2.55
CA GLN A 108 -4.03 -19.66 -3.19
C GLN A 108 -3.76 -21.11 -2.78
N LEU A 109 -3.79 -21.40 -1.47
CA LEU A 109 -3.60 -22.75 -0.94
C LEU A 109 -4.72 -23.70 -1.34
N GLY A 110 -5.96 -23.18 -1.46
CA GLY A 110 -7.12 -23.95 -1.85
C GLY A 110 -7.25 -24.20 -3.35
N GLY A 111 -6.31 -23.72 -4.17
CA GLY A 111 -6.35 -23.89 -5.63
C GLY A 111 -7.40 -23.01 -6.33
N GLY A 112 -7.85 -21.94 -5.67
CA GLY A 112 -8.87 -21.01 -6.14
C GLY A 112 -10.29 -21.39 -5.74
N SER A 113 -11.23 -20.45 -5.91
CA SER A 113 -12.62 -20.60 -5.47
C SER A 113 -13.33 -21.82 -6.06
N GLN A 114 -12.99 -22.23 -7.29
CA GLN A 114 -13.61 -23.37 -7.96
C GLN A 114 -13.26 -24.72 -7.34
N GLN A 115 -12.11 -24.83 -6.65
CA GLN A 115 -11.68 -26.06 -5.99
C GLN A 115 -12.14 -26.12 -4.53
N ILE A 116 -12.40 -24.95 -3.92
CA ILE A 116 -12.86 -24.85 -2.53
C ILE A 116 -14.37 -25.13 -2.43
N TYR A 117 -15.16 -24.68 -3.41
CA TYR A 117 -16.62 -24.68 -3.32
C TYR A 117 -17.31 -25.59 -4.33
N ALA A 118 -18.35 -26.27 -3.87
CA ALA A 118 -19.32 -26.94 -4.72
C ALA A 118 -20.15 -25.92 -5.54
N LEU A 119 -20.84 -26.40 -6.59
CA LEU A 119 -21.73 -25.59 -7.42
C LEU A 119 -22.87 -24.92 -6.62
N THR A 120 -23.25 -25.49 -5.48
CA THR A 120 -24.27 -24.96 -4.57
C THR A 120 -23.76 -23.82 -3.69
N GLY A 121 -22.46 -23.53 -3.71
CA GLY A 121 -21.82 -22.44 -2.95
C GLY A 121 -21.32 -22.82 -1.55
N GLY A 122 -21.59 -24.05 -1.09
CA GLY A 122 -20.96 -24.60 0.11
C GLY A 122 -19.57 -25.20 -0.19
N LEU A 123 -18.82 -25.54 0.85
CA LEU A 123 -17.51 -26.20 0.72
C LEU A 123 -17.64 -27.56 0.01
N GLN A 124 -16.72 -27.85 -0.91
CA GLN A 124 -16.66 -29.14 -1.60
C GLN A 124 -16.26 -30.28 -0.64
N ASP A 125 -15.25 -30.04 0.20
CA ASP A 125 -14.82 -30.95 1.27
C ASP A 125 -14.52 -30.15 2.56
N PRO A 126 -15.46 -30.09 3.52
CA PRO A 126 -15.29 -29.36 4.76
C PRO A 126 -14.12 -29.87 5.63
N ALA A 127 -13.80 -31.16 5.56
CA ALA A 127 -12.72 -31.75 6.36
C ALA A 127 -11.36 -31.35 5.80
N GLN A 128 -11.19 -31.44 4.47
CA GLN A 128 -9.99 -30.96 3.80
C GLN A 128 -9.81 -29.45 3.99
N PHE A 129 -10.90 -28.68 3.90
CA PHE A 129 -10.87 -27.24 4.14
C PHE A 129 -10.45 -26.90 5.58
N GLY A 130 -10.96 -27.64 6.58
CA GLY A 130 -10.53 -27.49 7.97
C GLY A 130 -9.03 -27.78 8.17
N GLN A 131 -8.46 -28.74 7.45
CA GLN A 131 -7.02 -29.02 7.45
C GLN A 131 -6.22 -27.88 6.81
N LEU A 132 -6.68 -27.33 5.68
CA LEU A 132 -6.08 -26.17 5.04
C LEU A 132 -6.04 -24.97 6.00
N LEU A 133 -7.17 -24.67 6.65
CA LEU A 133 -7.22 -23.60 7.64
C LEU A 133 -6.26 -23.85 8.82
N SER A 134 -6.09 -25.11 9.22
CA SER A 134 -5.16 -25.48 10.30
C SER A 134 -3.69 -25.42 9.88
N SER A 135 -3.39 -25.46 8.59
CA SER A 135 -2.01 -25.32 8.07
C SER A 135 -1.52 -23.88 8.00
N LEU A 136 -2.44 -22.91 8.09
CA LEU A 136 -2.08 -21.50 8.17
C LEU A 136 -1.40 -21.24 9.52
N HIS A 137 -0.20 -20.64 9.49
CA HIS A 137 0.57 -20.32 10.70
C HIS A 137 -0.02 -19.13 11.50
N GLN A 138 -1.25 -18.73 11.19
CA GLN A 138 -1.90 -17.51 11.67
C GLN A 138 -3.21 -17.87 12.39
N THR A 139 -3.59 -17.10 13.41
CA THR A 139 -4.89 -17.28 14.05
C THR A 139 -5.98 -16.72 13.16
N ILE A 140 -6.86 -17.58 12.64
CA ILE A 140 -7.96 -17.17 11.77
C ILE A 140 -9.15 -16.74 12.63
N SER A 141 -9.61 -15.51 12.42
CA SER A 141 -10.76 -14.96 13.13
C SER A 141 -12.06 -15.70 12.77
N THR A 142 -13.07 -15.56 13.61
CA THR A 142 -14.40 -16.15 13.34
C THR A 142 -15.03 -15.49 12.12
N GLU A 143 -14.87 -14.17 11.93
CA GLU A 143 -15.40 -13.48 10.75
C GLU A 143 -14.81 -14.05 9.45
N VAL A 144 -13.50 -14.28 9.42
CA VAL A 144 -12.84 -14.86 8.24
C VAL A 144 -13.33 -16.28 8.00
N LYS A 145 -13.45 -17.11 9.04
CA LYS A 145 -13.99 -18.48 8.90
C LYS A 145 -15.39 -18.48 8.31
N GLU A 146 -16.27 -17.60 8.79
CA GLU A 146 -17.64 -17.46 8.26
C GLU A 146 -17.61 -16.98 6.81
N LEU A 147 -16.79 -15.97 6.52
CA LEU A 147 -16.60 -15.43 5.17
C LEU A 147 -16.18 -16.51 4.17
N VAL A 148 -15.16 -17.30 4.50
CA VAL A 148 -14.61 -18.33 3.60
C VAL A 148 -15.40 -19.64 3.64
N SER A 149 -16.35 -19.81 4.56
CA SER A 149 -17.20 -21.01 4.57
C SER A 149 -18.25 -21.03 3.45
N ASN A 150 -18.51 -19.86 2.83
CA ASN A 150 -19.55 -19.70 1.82
C ASN A 150 -19.03 -18.92 0.61
N ARG A 151 -19.21 -19.50 -0.59
CA ARG A 151 -18.78 -18.91 -1.85
C ARG A 151 -19.35 -17.51 -2.09
N PHE A 152 -20.63 -17.30 -1.80
CA PHE A 152 -21.29 -16.02 -2.08
C PHE A 152 -20.81 -14.93 -1.15
N SER A 153 -20.56 -15.26 0.13
CA SER A 153 -19.94 -14.35 1.09
C SER A 153 -18.55 -13.95 0.63
N LEU A 154 -17.72 -14.92 0.24
CA LEU A 154 -16.38 -14.67 -0.28
C LEU A 154 -16.41 -13.82 -1.56
N GLU A 155 -17.23 -14.18 -2.55
CA GLU A 155 -17.31 -13.41 -3.80
C GLU A 155 -17.78 -11.98 -3.57
N ARG A 156 -18.73 -11.76 -2.65
CA ARG A 156 -19.18 -10.42 -2.26
C ARG A 156 -18.03 -9.63 -1.65
N TYR A 157 -17.29 -10.24 -0.72
CA TYR A 157 -16.12 -9.62 -0.12
C TYR A 157 -15.05 -9.26 -1.15
N LEU A 158 -14.68 -10.19 -2.03
CA LEU A 158 -13.65 -9.95 -3.05
C LEU A 158 -14.01 -8.77 -3.95
N ARG A 159 -15.30 -8.62 -4.30
CA ARG A 159 -15.79 -7.47 -5.10
C ARG A 159 -15.68 -6.13 -4.37
N SER A 160 -15.85 -6.10 -3.05
CA SER A 160 -15.79 -4.86 -2.26
C SER A 160 -14.43 -4.60 -1.60
N SER A 161 -13.56 -5.59 -1.52
CA SER A 161 -12.30 -5.54 -0.77
C SER A 161 -11.39 -4.40 -1.21
N ASN A 162 -11.21 -4.22 -2.52
CA ASN A 162 -10.40 -3.10 -3.06
C ASN A 162 -10.96 -1.74 -2.63
N GLN A 163 -12.28 -1.54 -2.72
CA GLN A 163 -12.89 -0.29 -2.29
C GLN A 163 -12.70 -0.06 -0.79
N LEU A 164 -12.87 -1.10 0.02
CA LEU A 164 -12.69 -1.03 1.47
C LEU A 164 -11.25 -0.69 1.86
N LEU A 165 -10.27 -1.33 1.22
CA LEU A 165 -8.85 -1.03 1.42
C LEU A 165 -8.52 0.41 1.02
N THR A 166 -9.02 0.88 -0.12
CA THR A 166 -8.81 2.27 -0.56
C THR A 166 -9.44 3.26 0.43
N THR A 167 -10.69 3.04 0.86
CA THR A 167 -11.37 3.94 1.79
C THR A 167 -10.64 4.01 3.13
N THR A 168 -10.32 2.86 3.73
CA THR A 168 -9.60 2.83 5.02
C THR A 168 -8.18 3.40 4.93
N PHE A 169 -7.51 3.23 3.78
CA PHE A 169 -6.22 3.86 3.50
C PHE A 169 -6.32 5.39 3.46
N LEU A 170 -7.31 5.93 2.74
CA LEU A 170 -7.54 7.37 2.62
C LEU A 170 -7.95 7.98 3.97
N ASP A 171 -8.81 7.30 4.72
CA ASP A 171 -9.19 7.72 6.08
C ASP A 171 -7.97 7.75 7.02
N GLY A 172 -7.08 6.78 6.89
CA GLY A 172 -5.82 6.76 7.63
C GLY A 172 -4.87 7.89 7.25
N LEU A 173 -4.72 8.20 5.94
CA LEU A 173 -3.95 9.36 5.48
C LEU A 173 -4.52 10.68 5.99
N LYS A 174 -5.85 10.82 5.96
CA LYS A 174 -6.53 12.01 6.46
C LYS A 174 -6.33 12.17 7.96
N SER A 175 -6.54 11.11 8.72
CA SER A 175 -6.31 11.09 10.17
C SER A 175 -4.85 11.42 10.49
N ALA A 176 -3.91 10.80 9.78
CA ALA A 176 -2.49 11.09 9.90
C ALA A 176 -2.16 12.55 9.61
N ALA A 177 -2.79 13.17 8.60
CA ALA A 177 -2.62 14.59 8.30
C ALA A 177 -3.18 15.51 9.40
N GLU A 178 -4.27 15.11 10.07
CA GLU A 178 -4.87 15.85 11.18
C GLU A 178 -4.05 15.75 12.47
N TYR A 179 -3.41 14.61 12.73
CA TYR A 179 -2.52 14.42 13.89
C TYR A 179 -1.14 15.07 13.72
N ASN A 180 -0.71 15.31 12.48
CA ASN A 180 0.69 15.53 12.20
C ASN A 180 1.19 16.95 12.50
N VAL A 181 2.27 17.01 13.27
CA VAL A 181 3.17 18.17 13.37
C VAL A 181 4.13 18.23 12.16
N VAL A 182 4.26 17.13 11.40
CA VAL A 182 5.19 16.96 10.28
C VAL A 182 4.48 16.53 9.00
N PRO A 183 4.89 17.02 7.82
CA PRO A 183 4.19 16.74 6.56
C PRO A 183 4.25 15.25 6.18
N LEU A 184 3.16 14.76 5.61
CA LEU A 184 3.14 13.46 4.91
C LEU A 184 3.88 13.61 3.58
N VAL A 185 4.89 12.78 3.37
CA VAL A 185 5.73 12.79 2.17
C VAL A 185 5.76 11.40 1.55
N ILE A 186 5.22 11.28 0.34
CA ILE A 186 5.20 10.06 -0.46
C ILE A 186 5.98 10.33 -1.75
N LEU A 187 6.98 9.51 -2.04
CA LEU A 187 7.77 9.57 -3.26
C LEU A 187 7.54 8.29 -4.06
N ILE A 188 7.08 8.45 -5.30
CA ILE A 188 6.83 7.35 -6.23
C ILE A 188 7.81 7.50 -7.39
N ASP A 189 8.52 6.42 -7.75
CA ASP A 189 9.38 6.36 -8.93
C ASP A 189 8.74 5.43 -9.97
N THR A 190 8.29 5.92 -11.12
CA THR A 190 7.64 5.09 -12.15
C THR A 190 8.33 5.15 -13.51
N TYR A 191 8.14 4.11 -14.32
CA TYR A 191 8.67 4.08 -15.68
C TYR A 191 7.89 5.01 -16.63
N GLU A 192 6.56 4.97 -16.55
CA GLU A 192 5.65 5.82 -17.32
C GLU A 192 5.01 6.89 -16.45
N LEU A 193 4.53 7.97 -17.09
CA LEU A 193 3.68 8.94 -16.44
C LEU A 193 2.35 8.24 -16.08
N ILE A 194 2.02 8.25 -14.80
CA ILE A 194 0.76 7.70 -14.29
C ILE A 194 -0.39 8.70 -14.56
N GLU A 195 -0.66 9.05 -15.81
CA GLU A 195 -1.83 9.88 -16.17
C GLU A 195 -3.14 9.07 -16.07
N GLN A 196 -3.06 7.75 -16.31
CA GLN A 196 -4.23 6.86 -16.31
C GLN A 196 -4.80 6.55 -14.92
N TYR A 197 -4.15 7.01 -13.84
CA TYR A 197 -4.61 6.84 -12.46
C TYR A 197 -4.84 8.18 -11.75
N ASP A 198 -4.79 9.32 -12.45
CA ASP A 198 -5.20 10.61 -11.87
C ASP A 198 -6.67 10.58 -11.38
N ASP A 199 -7.50 9.71 -11.98
CA ASP A 199 -8.88 9.46 -11.58
C ASP A 199 -9.02 8.65 -10.27
N TRP A 200 -7.95 8.11 -9.70
CA TRP A 200 -8.00 7.33 -8.44
C TRP A 200 -7.94 8.19 -7.18
N LEU A 201 -7.66 9.48 -7.33
CA LEU A 201 -7.48 10.44 -6.23
C LEU A 201 -8.52 11.58 -6.25
N GLN A 202 -9.57 11.49 -7.07
CA GLN A 202 -10.71 12.42 -7.05
C GLN A 202 -11.78 12.02 -6.02
#